data_AF-A0A9N7ZE35-F1
#
_entry.id   AF-A0A9N7ZE35-F1
#
_cell.length_a   1.000
_cell.length_b   1.000
_cell.length_c   1.000
_cell.angle_alpha   90.00
_cell.angle_beta   90.00
_cell.angle_gamma   90.00
#
_symmetry.space_group_name_H-M   'P 1'
#
loop_
_entity.id
_entity.type
_entity.pdbx_description
1 polymer ?
#
loop_
_entity_poly.entity_id
_entity_poly.type
_entity_poly.pdbx_seq_one_letter_code
_entity_poly.pdbx_strand_id
1 'polypeptide(L)'
;MACSACLHYFHEDRCVPDCPAGTYKFEGWRCITMDLCSQVHLPGDSHFVIHGGECMADCPSGFTRNETNRMFCSACNGLCDKACPTLVIDSVDAAQSLKDCTVIEGNLDINIRRGNNIASELESFMGLIKTVTGYVKIRHSHALGSLSFLKSLRFINGQELIDNMYSFHAVNNQHLQYLWDWSQHNLTIQAGRLFFRQNPKLCIASCESHILTFKSNETTSHAIKLMWERYQPPDAGDLISFIVYYKESPFQNITSSTDRTAAARTAG
;
A
#
# COMPACT_ATOMS: atom_id res chain seq x y z
N MET A 1 -12.63 -62.44 8.11
CA MET A 1 -13.17 -61.51 9.14
C MET A 1 -13.39 -60.18 8.47
N ALA A 2 -14.58 -59.58 8.62
CA ALA A 2 -14.84 -58.21 8.20
C ALA A 2 -14.39 -57.27 9.34
N CYS A 3 -13.60 -56.24 9.03
CA CYS A 3 -13.15 -55.26 10.01
C CYS A 3 -14.29 -54.25 10.29
N SER A 4 -14.60 -53.99 11.57
CA SER A 4 -15.60 -52.99 11.95
C SER A 4 -15.08 -51.55 11.89
N ALA A 5 -13.76 -51.36 12.00
CA ALA A 5 -13.09 -50.07 11.92
C ALA A 5 -11.63 -50.27 11.49
N CYS A 6 -11.03 -49.25 10.86
CA CYS A 6 -9.63 -49.25 10.46
C CYS A 6 -8.78 -48.49 11.48
N LEU A 7 -7.57 -49.01 11.77
CA LEU A 7 -6.60 -48.34 12.64
C LEU A 7 -6.00 -47.08 11.97
N HIS A 8 -5.76 -47.16 10.67
CA HIS A 8 -5.21 -46.07 9.86
C HIS A 8 -6.28 -45.56 8.89
N TYR A 9 -6.23 -45.97 7.63
CA TYR A 9 -7.13 -45.44 6.60
C TYR A 9 -8.04 -46.50 6.01
N PHE A 10 -9.25 -46.08 5.65
CA PHE A 10 -10.21 -46.85 4.89
C PHE A 10 -10.15 -46.49 3.39
N HIS A 11 -10.04 -47.49 2.53
CA HIS A 11 -10.08 -47.33 1.08
C HIS A 11 -10.64 -48.59 0.40
N GLU A 12 -11.66 -48.44 -0.47
CA GLU A 12 -12.29 -49.54 -1.23
C GLU A 12 -12.59 -50.80 -0.39
N ASP A 13 -13.32 -50.62 0.71
CA ASP A 13 -13.70 -51.70 1.65
C ASP A 13 -12.52 -52.43 2.32
N ARG A 14 -11.34 -51.81 2.34
CA ARG A 14 -10.13 -52.35 2.99
C ARG A 14 -9.48 -51.34 3.92
N CYS A 15 -8.87 -51.86 4.98
CA CYS A 15 -8.01 -51.07 5.85
C CYS A 15 -6.59 -51.08 5.31
N VAL A 16 -6.05 -49.89 5.03
CA VAL A 16 -4.71 -49.69 4.50
C VAL A 16 -3.86 -48.86 5.49
N PRO A 17 -2.56 -49.14 5.60
CA PRO A 17 -1.67 -48.39 6.49
C PRO A 17 -1.40 -46.97 5.98
N ASP A 18 -1.37 -46.79 4.67
CA ASP A 18 -1.23 -45.48 4.00
C ASP A 18 -2.07 -45.45 2.72
N CYS A 19 -2.39 -44.24 2.25
CA CYS A 19 -3.22 -44.08 1.07
C CYS A 19 -2.49 -44.51 -0.22
N PRO A 20 -3.12 -45.33 -1.08
CA PRO A 20 -2.50 -45.77 -2.33
C PRO A 20 -2.27 -44.62 -3.30
N ALA A 21 -1.37 -44.83 -4.28
CA ALA A 21 -1.05 -43.84 -5.29
C ALA A 21 -2.30 -43.37 -6.05
N GLY A 22 -2.45 -42.05 -6.22
CA GLY A 22 -3.63 -41.43 -6.82
C GLY A 22 -4.76 -41.11 -5.84
N THR A 23 -4.58 -41.36 -4.55
CA THR A 23 -5.53 -41.03 -3.48
C THR A 23 -4.90 -40.17 -2.39
N TYR A 24 -5.74 -39.48 -1.62
CA TYR A 24 -5.33 -38.51 -0.61
C TYR A 24 -6.02 -38.77 0.72
N LYS A 25 -5.30 -38.53 1.81
CA LYS A 25 -5.81 -38.61 3.18
C LYS A 25 -6.90 -37.56 3.35
N PHE A 26 -8.00 -37.94 4.01
CA PHE A 26 -9.10 -37.02 4.28
C PHE A 26 -9.71 -37.32 5.66
N GLU A 27 -9.88 -36.26 6.46
CA GLU A 27 -10.38 -36.29 7.85
C GLU A 27 -9.62 -37.24 8.80
N GLY A 28 -8.43 -37.69 8.41
CA GLY A 28 -7.58 -38.58 9.20
C GLY A 28 -8.01 -40.06 9.25
N TRP A 29 -9.01 -40.49 8.48
CA TRP A 29 -9.53 -41.88 8.57
C TRP A 29 -9.80 -42.57 7.22
N ARG A 30 -9.83 -41.85 6.10
CA ARG A 30 -10.07 -42.45 4.77
C ARG A 30 -9.21 -41.86 3.67
N CYS A 31 -9.12 -42.60 2.56
CA CYS A 31 -8.47 -42.15 1.34
C CYS A 31 -9.51 -41.83 0.27
N ILE A 32 -9.44 -40.64 -0.32
CA ILE A 32 -10.34 -40.16 -1.36
C ILE A 32 -9.57 -39.82 -2.65
N THR A 33 -10.27 -39.77 -3.78
CA THR A 33 -9.68 -39.34 -5.06
C THR A 33 -9.60 -37.82 -5.17
N MET A 34 -8.82 -37.33 -6.13
CA MET A 34 -8.72 -35.89 -6.45
C MET A 34 -10.10 -35.31 -6.79
N ASP A 35 -10.89 -36.03 -7.60
CA ASP A 35 -12.23 -35.60 -8.01
C ASP A 35 -13.15 -35.43 -6.80
N LEU A 36 -13.13 -36.41 -5.89
CA LEU A 36 -13.95 -36.33 -4.69
C LEU A 36 -13.51 -35.14 -3.81
N CYS A 37 -12.20 -34.91 -3.63
CA CYS A 37 -11.67 -33.75 -2.89
C CYS A 37 -12.17 -32.41 -3.47
N SER A 38 -12.27 -32.30 -4.81
CA SER A 38 -12.77 -31.07 -5.47
C SER A 38 -14.27 -30.83 -5.31
N GLN A 39 -15.04 -31.87 -4.94
CA GLN A 39 -16.51 -31.87 -4.92
C GLN A 39 -17.10 -32.07 -3.53
N VAL A 40 -16.27 -32.09 -2.47
CA VAL A 40 -16.73 -32.44 -1.12
C VAL A 40 -17.83 -31.50 -0.61
N HIS A 41 -18.00 -30.28 -1.14
CA HIS A 41 -18.94 -29.27 -0.59
C HIS A 41 -19.91 -28.60 -1.60
N LEU A 42 -20.95 -28.01 -0.98
CA LEU A 42 -22.06 -27.23 -1.53
C LEU A 42 -21.58 -25.98 -2.32
N PRO A 43 -22.40 -25.47 -3.26
CA PRO A 43 -22.05 -24.30 -4.07
C PRO A 43 -21.90 -23.06 -3.18
N GLY A 44 -20.65 -22.62 -2.95
CA GLY A 44 -20.33 -21.35 -2.29
C GLY A 44 -19.20 -21.40 -1.26
N ASP A 45 -18.72 -22.58 -0.85
CA ASP A 45 -17.64 -22.71 0.14
C ASP A 45 -16.29 -23.06 -0.50
N SER A 46 -15.22 -22.50 0.07
CA SER A 46 -13.84 -22.51 -0.45
C SER A 46 -13.35 -23.91 -0.85
N HIS A 47 -12.89 -24.03 -2.11
CA HIS A 47 -12.44 -25.30 -2.69
C HIS A 47 -11.33 -25.95 -1.85
N PHE A 48 -11.50 -27.18 -1.38
CA PHE A 48 -10.44 -27.92 -0.67
C PHE A 48 -9.16 -27.97 -1.52
N VAL A 49 -8.03 -28.09 -0.85
CA VAL A 49 -6.70 -28.14 -1.44
C VAL A 49 -5.99 -29.42 -1.04
N ILE A 50 -5.06 -29.84 -1.88
CA ILE A 50 -4.20 -30.99 -1.71
C ILE A 50 -2.81 -30.49 -1.34
N HIS A 51 -2.32 -30.93 -0.18
CA HIS A 51 -0.97 -30.64 0.28
C HIS A 51 -0.40 -31.84 1.04
N GLY A 52 0.85 -32.23 0.75
CA GLY A 52 1.52 -33.32 1.46
C GLY A 52 0.83 -34.69 1.39
N GLY A 53 -0.03 -34.93 0.39
CA GLY A 53 -0.82 -36.17 0.28
C GLY A 53 -2.15 -36.16 1.05
N GLU A 54 -2.56 -35.00 1.56
CA GLU A 54 -3.79 -34.80 2.31
C GLU A 54 -4.71 -33.77 1.62
N CYS A 55 -6.01 -34.02 1.66
CA CYS A 55 -7.06 -33.11 1.20
C CYS A 55 -7.61 -32.34 2.41
N MET A 56 -7.42 -31.02 2.39
CA MET A 56 -7.62 -30.12 3.52
C MET A 56 -8.37 -28.85 3.08
N ALA A 57 -9.01 -28.15 4.02
CA ALA A 57 -9.91 -27.05 3.70
C ALA A 57 -9.19 -25.84 3.05
N ASP A 58 -8.00 -25.50 3.55
CA ASP A 58 -7.15 -24.42 3.02
C ASP A 58 -5.67 -24.75 3.22
N CYS A 59 -4.79 -24.06 2.48
CA CYS A 59 -3.35 -24.29 2.55
C CYS A 59 -2.78 -24.01 3.95
N PRO A 60 -1.77 -24.79 4.40
CA PRO A 60 -1.16 -24.57 5.70
C PRO A 60 -0.32 -23.28 5.72
N SER A 61 0.01 -22.78 6.91
CA SER A 61 0.83 -21.58 7.09
C SER A 61 2.13 -21.65 6.28
N GLY A 62 2.42 -20.60 5.51
CA GLY A 62 3.59 -20.54 4.61
C GLY A 62 3.33 -21.09 3.20
N PHE A 63 2.10 -21.54 2.91
CA PHE A 63 1.69 -21.97 1.59
C PHE A 63 0.44 -21.23 1.11
N THR A 64 0.33 -21.04 -0.19
CA THR A 64 -0.85 -20.47 -0.86
C THR A 64 -1.28 -21.37 -2.01
N ARG A 65 -2.48 -21.15 -2.55
CA ARG A 65 -2.98 -21.89 -3.71
C ARG A 65 -2.09 -21.60 -4.90
N ASN A 66 -1.72 -22.64 -5.64
CA ASN A 66 -0.89 -22.51 -6.82
C ASN A 66 -1.67 -21.77 -7.92
N GLU A 67 -0.98 -20.88 -8.63
CA GLU A 67 -1.55 -20.06 -9.71
C GLU A 67 -2.09 -20.89 -10.88
N THR A 68 -1.40 -21.98 -11.24
CA THR A 68 -1.78 -22.85 -12.37
C THR A 68 -2.79 -23.92 -11.98
N ASN A 69 -2.70 -24.45 -10.76
CA ASN A 69 -3.63 -25.46 -10.28
C ASN A 69 -4.03 -25.15 -8.84
N ARG A 70 -5.15 -24.44 -8.67
CA ARG A 70 -5.68 -23.99 -7.37
C ARG A 70 -6.01 -25.13 -6.41
N MET A 71 -6.02 -26.40 -6.86
CA MET A 71 -6.15 -27.59 -6.02
C MET A 71 -4.87 -27.93 -5.27
N PHE A 72 -3.72 -27.37 -5.61
CA PHE A 72 -2.46 -27.64 -4.91
C PHE A 72 -1.93 -26.39 -4.22
N CYS A 73 -1.18 -26.60 -3.13
CA CYS A 73 -0.53 -25.53 -2.39
C CYS A 73 0.95 -25.38 -2.81
N SER A 74 1.38 -24.17 -3.10
CA SER A 74 2.77 -23.78 -3.35
C SER A 74 3.35 -22.99 -2.18
N ALA A 75 4.62 -23.23 -1.85
CA ALA A 75 5.31 -22.50 -0.80
C ALA A 75 5.45 -21.03 -1.17
N CYS A 76 5.17 -20.14 -0.22
CA CYS A 76 5.35 -18.71 -0.37
C CYS A 76 6.81 -18.33 -0.05
N ASN A 77 7.38 -17.40 -0.81
CA ASN A 77 8.66 -16.78 -0.46
C ASN A 77 8.45 -15.73 0.64
N GLY A 78 8.18 -16.19 1.87
CA GLY A 78 7.87 -15.34 3.03
C GLY A 78 6.38 -15.33 3.39
N LEU A 79 5.84 -14.16 3.74
CA LEU A 79 4.40 -13.98 4.02
C LEU A 79 3.61 -14.19 2.72
N CYS A 80 2.68 -15.16 2.75
CA CYS A 80 1.79 -15.46 1.64
C CYS A 80 0.89 -14.28 1.31
N ASP A 81 0.58 -14.14 0.03
CA ASP A 81 -0.32 -13.09 -0.40
C ASP A 81 -1.76 -13.41 -0.02
N LYS A 82 -2.38 -12.48 0.72
CA LYS A 82 -3.79 -12.53 1.11
C LYS A 82 -4.53 -11.49 0.28
N ALA A 83 -5.35 -11.98 -0.63
CA ALA A 83 -6.22 -11.18 -1.48
C ALA A 83 -7.48 -10.79 -0.70
N CYS A 84 -7.82 -9.50 -0.75
CA CYS A 84 -8.98 -8.94 -0.08
C CYS A 84 -9.82 -8.12 -1.05
N PRO A 85 -11.16 -8.12 -0.91
CA PRO A 85 -12.04 -7.42 -1.84
C PRO A 85 -11.86 -5.90 -1.74
N THR A 86 -12.33 -5.21 -2.78
CA THR A 86 -12.48 -3.75 -2.81
C THR A 86 -13.24 -3.25 -1.59
N LEU A 87 -12.73 -2.19 -0.96
CA LEU A 87 -13.37 -1.56 0.20
C LEU A 87 -13.21 -0.04 0.16
N VAL A 88 -14.25 0.65 0.63
CA VAL A 88 -14.21 2.09 0.89
C VAL A 88 -13.82 2.30 2.35
N ILE A 89 -12.67 2.93 2.58
CA ILE A 89 -12.12 3.21 3.90
C ILE A 89 -12.51 4.62 4.31
N ASP A 90 -13.60 4.76 5.06
CA ASP A 90 -14.08 6.02 5.60
C ASP A 90 -13.75 6.25 7.09
N SER A 91 -13.25 5.21 7.76
CA SER A 91 -12.98 5.15 9.20
C SER A 91 -11.87 4.14 9.50
N VAL A 92 -11.32 4.19 10.72
CA VAL A 92 -10.34 3.20 11.20
C VAL A 92 -10.98 1.82 11.35
N ASP A 93 -12.22 1.77 11.82
CA ASP A 93 -12.96 0.50 11.97
C ASP A 93 -13.17 -0.20 10.62
N ALA A 94 -13.46 0.56 9.56
CA ALA A 94 -13.55 0.01 8.20
C ALA A 94 -12.20 -0.55 7.70
N ALA A 95 -11.07 0.02 8.14
CA ALA A 95 -9.75 -0.49 7.79
C ALA A 95 -9.42 -1.83 8.48
N GLN A 96 -10.07 -2.16 9.60
CA GLN A 96 -9.77 -3.37 10.37
C GLN A 96 -9.97 -4.66 9.56
N SER A 97 -10.93 -4.70 8.62
CA SER A 97 -11.14 -5.86 7.77
C SER A 97 -10.02 -6.09 6.75
N LEU A 98 -9.15 -5.09 6.54
CA LEU A 98 -7.97 -5.21 5.69
C LEU A 98 -6.73 -5.73 6.43
N LYS A 99 -6.87 -6.10 7.71
CA LYS A 99 -5.78 -6.68 8.47
C LYS A 99 -5.24 -7.95 7.79
N ASP A 100 -3.91 -8.01 7.71
CA ASP A 100 -3.13 -9.07 7.08
C ASP A 100 -3.31 -9.18 5.56
N CYS A 101 -4.03 -8.26 4.91
CA CYS A 101 -4.17 -8.23 3.45
C CYS A 101 -2.88 -7.72 2.80
N THR A 102 -2.44 -8.39 1.74
CA THR A 102 -1.28 -7.96 0.93
C THR A 102 -1.69 -7.52 -0.48
N VAL A 103 -2.83 -8.00 -0.98
CA VAL A 103 -3.37 -7.66 -2.30
C VAL A 103 -4.82 -7.19 -2.16
N ILE A 104 -5.14 -6.05 -2.77
CA ILE A 104 -6.52 -5.60 -2.94
C ILE A 104 -6.98 -5.96 -4.35
N GLU A 105 -7.98 -6.83 -4.43
CA GLU A 105 -8.66 -7.20 -5.67
C GLU A 105 -9.72 -6.15 -6.02
N GLY A 106 -9.31 -5.23 -6.89
CA GLY A 106 -10.07 -4.08 -7.36
C GLY A 106 -9.51 -2.77 -6.81
N ASN A 107 -10.39 -1.94 -6.26
CA ASN A 107 -10.10 -0.53 -6.00
C ASN A 107 -9.93 -0.24 -4.51
N LEU A 108 -9.12 0.77 -4.19
CA LEU A 108 -8.96 1.28 -2.83
C LEU A 108 -9.43 2.74 -2.78
N ASP A 109 -10.55 3.02 -2.11
CA ASP A 109 -11.08 4.39 -1.92
C ASP A 109 -10.96 4.81 -0.46
N ILE A 110 -10.17 5.84 -0.18
CA ILE A 110 -9.90 6.37 1.16
C ILE A 110 -10.60 7.73 1.31
N ASN A 111 -11.48 7.84 2.30
CA ASN A 111 -12.33 9.00 2.55
C ASN A 111 -12.45 9.32 4.06
N ILE A 112 -11.32 9.49 4.74
CA ILE A 112 -11.27 9.65 6.20
C ILE A 112 -11.32 11.13 6.59
N ARG A 113 -12.53 11.62 6.86
CA ARG A 113 -12.78 13.04 7.14
C ARG A 113 -12.37 13.49 8.55
N ARG A 114 -12.42 12.58 9.51
CA ARG A 114 -12.20 12.84 10.95
C ARG A 114 -11.33 11.75 11.56
N GLY A 115 -10.55 12.11 12.56
CA GLY A 115 -9.65 11.21 13.27
C GLY A 115 -8.39 11.95 13.71
N ASN A 116 -7.93 11.71 14.93
CA ASN A 116 -6.68 12.26 15.46
C ASN A 116 -5.69 11.11 15.65
N ASN A 117 -4.45 11.28 15.18
CA ASN A 117 -3.37 10.30 15.34
C ASN A 117 -3.67 8.89 14.78
N ILE A 118 -4.54 8.79 13.78
CA ILE A 118 -4.99 7.51 13.19
C ILE A 118 -3.92 6.79 12.35
N ALA A 119 -2.76 7.42 12.10
CA ALA A 119 -1.75 6.89 11.20
C ALA A 119 -1.20 5.52 11.65
N SER A 120 -0.95 5.34 12.95
CA SER A 120 -0.42 4.07 13.49
C SER A 120 -1.45 2.94 13.42
N GLU A 121 -2.72 3.24 13.67
CA GLU A 121 -3.82 2.27 13.57
C GLU A 121 -4.04 1.85 12.12
N LEU A 122 -4.07 2.81 11.19
CA LEU A 122 -4.15 2.51 9.76
C LEU A 122 -2.92 1.72 9.28
N GLU A 123 -1.71 2.00 9.77
CA GLU A 123 -0.51 1.23 9.43
C GLU A 123 -0.63 -0.21 9.96
N SER A 124 -1.22 -0.42 11.13
CA SER A 124 -1.42 -1.77 11.69
C SER A 124 -2.37 -2.64 10.87
N PHE A 125 -3.31 -2.02 10.15
CA PHE A 125 -4.28 -2.73 9.32
C PHE A 125 -3.86 -2.81 7.85
N MET A 126 -3.36 -1.72 7.29
CA MET A 126 -3.13 -1.56 5.86
C MET A 126 -1.63 -1.57 5.48
N GLY A 127 -0.74 -1.63 6.47
CA GLY A 127 0.71 -1.52 6.25
C GLY A 127 1.32 -2.64 5.42
N LEU A 128 0.67 -3.81 5.38
CA LEU A 128 1.11 -4.99 4.63
C LEU A 128 0.63 -5.01 3.17
N ILE A 129 -0.28 -4.11 2.78
CA ILE A 129 -0.81 -4.05 1.41
C ILE A 129 0.33 -3.69 0.46
N LYS A 130 0.65 -4.59 -0.47
CA LYS A 130 1.72 -4.46 -1.47
C LYS A 130 1.18 -4.05 -2.83
N THR A 131 0.00 -4.55 -3.19
CA THR A 131 -0.54 -4.44 -4.55
C THR A 131 -2.01 -4.07 -4.52
N VAL A 132 -2.41 -3.13 -5.38
CA VAL A 132 -3.81 -2.82 -5.69
C VAL A 132 -4.02 -3.09 -7.17
N THR A 133 -4.96 -3.96 -7.54
CA THR A 133 -5.13 -4.36 -8.94
C THR A 133 -5.84 -3.31 -9.79
N GLY A 134 -6.76 -2.53 -9.20
CA GLY A 134 -7.47 -1.42 -9.83
C GLY A 134 -6.77 -0.08 -9.60
N TYR A 135 -7.53 0.91 -9.13
CA TYR A 135 -7.03 2.25 -8.81
C TYR A 135 -6.97 2.51 -7.29
N VAL A 136 -6.20 3.53 -6.90
CA VAL A 136 -6.17 4.10 -5.56
C VAL A 136 -6.75 5.52 -5.59
N LYS A 137 -7.77 5.78 -4.78
CA LYS A 137 -8.43 7.07 -4.65
C LYS A 137 -8.34 7.57 -3.22
N ILE A 138 -7.90 8.81 -3.04
CA ILE A 138 -7.85 9.47 -1.73
C ILE A 138 -8.60 10.78 -1.83
N ARG A 139 -9.75 10.88 -1.17
CA ARG A 139 -10.63 12.04 -1.26
C ARG A 139 -11.07 12.55 0.10
N HIS A 140 -11.22 13.86 0.27
CA HIS A 140 -11.76 14.47 1.50
C HIS A 140 -11.11 13.96 2.79
N SER A 141 -9.87 13.49 2.72
CA SER A 141 -9.21 12.80 3.82
C SER A 141 -8.41 13.80 4.66
N HIS A 142 -9.13 14.69 5.34
CA HIS A 142 -8.56 15.81 6.08
C HIS A 142 -7.74 15.38 7.30
N ALA A 143 -7.99 14.18 7.83
CA ALA A 143 -7.22 13.63 8.95
C ALA A 143 -5.82 13.15 8.55
N LEU A 144 -5.55 12.98 7.25
CA LEU A 144 -4.29 12.39 6.76
C LEU A 144 -3.24 13.47 6.49
N GLY A 145 -2.11 13.36 7.19
CA GLY A 145 -0.90 14.14 6.93
C GLY A 145 0.00 13.52 5.85
N SER A 146 -0.01 12.18 5.75
CA SER A 146 0.78 11.40 4.81
C SER A 146 0.08 10.10 4.42
N LEU A 147 0.60 9.40 3.38
CA LEU A 147 0.19 8.03 3.02
C LEU A 147 1.18 6.97 3.51
N SER A 148 2.09 7.32 4.43
CA SER A 148 3.14 6.42 4.93
C SER A 148 2.62 5.17 5.62
N PHE A 149 1.35 5.16 6.06
CA PHE A 149 0.69 3.98 6.60
C PHE A 149 0.51 2.87 5.55
N LEU A 150 0.47 3.20 4.26
CA LEU A 150 0.58 2.25 3.14
C LEU A 150 2.06 1.92 2.90
N LYS A 151 2.70 1.33 3.92
CA LYS A 151 4.14 1.17 4.00
C LYS A 151 4.70 0.23 2.92
N SER A 152 4.02 -0.89 2.70
CA SER A 152 4.44 -1.92 1.75
C SER A 152 3.90 -1.73 0.34
N LEU A 153 3.07 -0.73 0.07
CA LEU A 153 2.43 -0.56 -1.24
C LEU A 153 3.50 -0.25 -2.31
N ARG A 154 3.67 -1.15 -3.27
CA ARG A 154 4.65 -1.05 -4.36
C ARG A 154 4.02 -1.04 -5.74
N PHE A 155 2.82 -1.59 -5.90
CA PHE A 155 2.22 -1.81 -7.22
C PHE A 155 0.77 -1.32 -7.28
N ILE A 156 0.46 -0.56 -8.33
CA ILE A 156 -0.90 -0.24 -8.74
C ILE A 156 -1.03 -0.69 -10.20
N ASN A 157 -1.86 -1.70 -10.44
CA ASN A 157 -1.90 -2.32 -11.76
C ASN A 157 -2.78 -1.53 -12.74
N GLY A 158 -3.81 -0.83 -12.26
CA GLY A 158 -4.68 -0.02 -13.11
C GLY A 158 -5.56 -0.83 -14.07
N GLN A 159 -6.02 -2.02 -13.64
CA GLN A 159 -7.00 -2.82 -14.40
C GLN A 159 -8.33 -2.06 -14.55
N GLU A 160 -8.68 -1.29 -13.53
CA GLU A 160 -9.76 -0.30 -13.54
C GLU A 160 -9.16 1.10 -13.34
N LEU A 161 -9.71 2.09 -14.05
CA LEU A 161 -9.23 3.47 -14.05
C LEU A 161 -10.40 4.44 -13.82
N ILE A 162 -10.17 5.48 -13.00
CA ILE A 162 -11.13 6.58 -12.84
C ILE A 162 -11.17 7.38 -14.14
N ASP A 163 -12.38 7.61 -14.64
CA ASP A 163 -12.64 8.29 -15.92
C ASP A 163 -11.85 7.69 -17.09
N ASN A 164 -11.55 6.38 -17.03
CA ASN A 164 -10.69 5.66 -17.98
C ASN A 164 -9.27 6.24 -18.11
N MET A 165 -8.80 7.04 -17.15
CA MET A 165 -7.51 7.72 -17.23
C MET A 165 -6.63 7.56 -16.01
N TYR A 166 -7.19 7.56 -14.80
CA TYR A 166 -6.41 7.71 -13.58
C TYR A 166 -6.39 6.44 -12.74
N SER A 167 -5.19 5.96 -12.42
CA SER A 167 -4.96 4.83 -11.50
C SER A 167 -4.60 5.30 -10.09
N PHE A 168 -4.22 6.56 -9.93
CA PHE A 168 -4.04 7.19 -8.64
C PHE A 168 -4.69 8.58 -8.64
N HIS A 169 -5.58 8.83 -7.70
CA HIS A 169 -6.42 10.03 -7.70
C HIS A 169 -6.56 10.61 -6.29
N ALA A 170 -5.80 11.67 -6.00
CA ALA A 170 -5.83 12.36 -4.71
C ALA A 170 -6.49 13.74 -4.84
N VAL A 171 -7.67 13.92 -4.24
CA VAL A 171 -8.47 15.15 -4.36
C VAL A 171 -9.01 15.67 -3.03
N ASN A 172 -8.91 16.97 -2.80
CA ASN A 172 -9.50 17.65 -1.64
C ASN A 172 -8.98 17.13 -0.29
N ASN A 173 -7.66 16.95 -0.16
CA ASN A 173 -7.01 16.54 1.08
C ASN A 173 -6.28 17.74 1.71
N GLN A 174 -6.95 18.41 2.66
CA GLN A 174 -6.50 19.70 3.22
C GLN A 174 -5.21 19.64 4.04
N HIS A 175 -4.85 18.49 4.59
CA HIS A 175 -3.69 18.35 5.49
C HIS A 175 -2.60 17.43 4.96
N LEU A 176 -2.81 16.81 3.79
CA LEU A 176 -1.86 15.93 3.15
C LEU A 176 -0.63 16.73 2.71
N GLN A 177 0.53 16.45 3.31
CA GLN A 177 1.77 17.19 3.11
C GLN A 177 2.73 16.48 2.16
N TYR A 178 2.80 15.16 2.25
CA TYR A 178 3.62 14.29 1.40
C TYR A 178 2.92 12.94 1.24
N LEU A 179 3.24 12.18 0.21
CA LEU A 179 2.66 10.85 0.00
C LEU A 179 3.47 9.80 0.78
N TRP A 180 4.72 9.60 0.38
CA TRP A 180 5.70 8.73 1.03
C TRP A 180 7.06 9.43 1.09
N ASP A 181 7.96 8.91 1.92
CA ASP A 181 9.38 9.20 1.80
C ASP A 181 9.96 8.41 0.60
N TRP A 182 10.06 9.08 -0.56
CA TRP A 182 10.54 8.47 -1.79
C TRP A 182 12.01 8.03 -1.74
N SER A 183 12.80 8.46 -0.75
CA SER A 183 14.15 7.94 -0.54
C SER A 183 14.16 6.49 -0.04
N GLN A 184 13.05 6.06 0.59
CA GLN A 184 12.88 4.73 1.19
C GLN A 184 11.70 3.96 0.57
N HIS A 185 11.00 4.57 -0.38
CA HIS A 185 9.77 4.05 -0.94
C HIS A 185 9.77 4.16 -2.46
N ASN A 186 9.40 3.08 -3.13
CA ASN A 186 9.15 3.04 -4.57
C ASN A 186 7.71 2.61 -4.83
N LEU A 187 7.14 3.14 -5.92
CA LEU A 187 5.81 2.81 -6.39
C LEU A 187 5.86 2.65 -7.90
N THR A 188 5.33 1.54 -8.39
CA THR A 188 5.21 1.23 -9.82
C THR A 188 3.73 1.24 -10.20
N ILE A 189 3.42 2.04 -11.22
CA ILE A 189 2.07 2.13 -11.80
C ILE A 189 2.14 1.49 -13.18
N GLN A 190 1.42 0.39 -13.37
CA GLN A 190 1.45 -0.36 -14.63
C GLN A 190 0.60 0.29 -15.72
N ALA A 191 -0.59 0.79 -15.35
CA ALA A 191 -1.50 1.50 -16.24
C ALA A 191 -2.16 2.68 -15.53
N GLY A 192 -2.55 3.69 -16.30
CA GLY A 192 -3.20 4.90 -15.80
C GLY A 192 -2.24 6.01 -15.38
N ARG A 193 -2.81 7.19 -15.10
CA ARG A 193 -2.10 8.41 -14.73
C ARG A 193 -2.35 8.80 -13.28
N LEU A 194 -1.49 9.67 -12.77
CA LEU A 194 -1.65 10.33 -11.49
C LEU A 194 -2.56 11.57 -11.64
N PHE A 195 -3.43 11.81 -10.66
CA PHE A 195 -4.24 13.02 -10.58
C PHE A 195 -4.20 13.63 -9.19
N PHE A 196 -3.89 14.93 -9.14
CA PHE A 196 -3.85 15.71 -7.91
C PHE A 196 -4.66 17.00 -8.09
N ARG A 197 -5.62 17.24 -7.20
CA ARG A 197 -6.40 18.48 -7.19
C ARG A 197 -6.76 18.86 -5.74
N GLN A 198 -6.74 20.16 -5.40
CA GLN A 198 -7.16 20.63 -4.07
C GLN A 198 -6.42 19.94 -2.91
N ASN A 199 -5.10 19.76 -3.03
CA ASN A 199 -4.22 19.28 -1.95
C ASN A 199 -3.26 20.43 -1.57
N PRO A 200 -3.72 21.45 -0.83
CA PRO A 200 -3.00 22.72 -0.69
C PRO A 200 -1.67 22.61 0.07
N LYS A 201 -1.47 21.55 0.87
CA LYS A 201 -0.22 21.30 1.60
C LYS A 201 0.70 20.29 0.91
N LEU A 202 0.22 19.63 -0.14
CA LEU A 202 0.99 18.62 -0.83
C LEU A 202 2.00 19.34 -1.74
N CYS A 203 3.26 19.34 -1.35
CA CYS A 203 4.31 19.92 -2.18
C CYS A 203 4.47 19.05 -3.44
N ILE A 204 4.31 19.65 -4.61
CA ILE A 204 4.83 19.08 -5.86
C ILE A 204 6.35 19.07 -5.71
N ALA A 205 7.01 17.98 -6.08
CA ALA A 205 8.46 17.79 -6.00
C ALA A 205 9.30 18.78 -6.85
N SER A 206 8.76 19.94 -7.20
CA SER A 206 9.41 21.08 -7.88
C SER A 206 9.56 22.29 -6.96
N CYS A 207 9.78 22.08 -5.67
CA CYS A 207 10.72 22.98 -4.98
C CYS A 207 12.12 22.47 -5.32
N GLU A 208 12.58 22.72 -6.55
CA GLU A 208 14.02 22.73 -6.78
C GLU A 208 14.60 23.77 -5.80
N SER A 209 15.26 23.30 -4.74
CA SER A 209 15.99 24.18 -3.86
C SER A 209 17.23 24.65 -4.59
N HIS A 210 17.12 25.76 -5.33
CA HIS A 210 18.27 26.40 -5.95
C HIS A 210 19.02 27.19 -4.88
N ILE A 211 20.22 26.73 -4.53
CA ILE A 211 21.12 27.46 -3.63
C ILE A 211 21.65 28.66 -4.41
N LEU A 212 21.25 29.87 -4.00
CA LEU A 212 21.77 31.09 -4.60
C LEU A 212 23.25 31.27 -4.24
N THR A 213 24.12 31.41 -5.24
CA THR A 213 25.53 31.71 -5.04
C THR A 213 25.69 33.15 -4.55
N PHE A 214 26.26 33.35 -3.35
CA PHE A 214 26.59 34.69 -2.86
C PHE A 214 27.79 35.25 -3.63
N LYS A 215 27.64 36.46 -4.18
CA LYS A 215 28.71 37.22 -4.84
C LYS A 215 29.53 38.04 -3.85
N SER A 216 28.88 38.64 -2.85
CA SER A 216 29.56 39.39 -1.80
C SER A 216 28.75 39.42 -0.51
N ASN A 217 29.49 39.47 0.59
CA ASN A 217 28.98 39.74 1.93
C ASN A 217 29.84 40.86 2.53
N GLU A 218 29.28 42.07 2.60
CA GLU A 218 29.92 43.22 3.24
C GLU A 218 29.24 43.47 4.58
N THR A 219 30.03 43.44 5.66
CA THR A 219 29.54 43.71 7.01
C THR A 219 30.11 45.01 7.55
N THR A 220 29.28 45.75 8.27
CA THR A 220 29.66 46.92 9.07
C THR A 220 29.16 46.73 10.50
N SER A 221 29.41 47.69 11.38
CA SER A 221 28.92 47.64 12.77
C SER A 221 27.38 47.65 12.90
N HIS A 222 26.64 48.09 11.87
CA HIS A 222 25.18 48.27 11.94
C HIS A 222 24.43 47.71 10.72
N ALA A 223 25.13 47.19 9.71
CA ALA A 223 24.51 46.73 8.48
C ALA A 223 25.26 45.53 7.88
N ILE A 224 24.49 44.63 7.28
CA ILE A 224 24.97 43.51 6.48
C ILE A 224 24.41 43.69 5.08
N LYS A 225 25.28 43.70 4.07
CA LYS A 225 24.90 43.79 2.66
C LYS A 225 25.25 42.48 1.98
N LEU A 226 24.21 41.81 1.49
CA LEU A 226 24.30 40.54 0.78
C LEU A 226 23.97 40.76 -0.69
N MET A 227 24.82 40.25 -1.58
CA MET A 227 24.53 40.18 -3.01
C MET A 227 24.70 38.73 -3.48
N TRP A 228 23.79 38.27 -4.33
CA TRP A 228 23.81 36.93 -4.91
C TRP A 228 23.67 36.98 -6.44
N GLU A 229 23.94 35.85 -7.08
CA GLU A 229 23.73 35.67 -8.52
C GLU A 229 22.26 35.81 -8.91
N ARG A 230 22.03 36.37 -10.10
CA ARG A 230 20.67 36.53 -10.62
C ARG A 230 20.10 35.13 -10.91
N TYR A 231 19.04 34.77 -10.19
CA TYR A 231 18.25 33.59 -10.54
C TYR A 231 17.44 33.86 -11.81
N GLN A 232 17.54 32.96 -12.79
CA GLN A 232 16.71 32.96 -13.99
C GLN A 232 15.66 31.85 -13.82
N PRO A 233 14.36 32.17 -13.88
CA PRO A 233 13.34 31.16 -13.80
C PRO A 233 13.37 30.32 -15.09
N PRO A 234 13.01 29.03 -15.03
CA PRO A 234 12.93 28.19 -16.23
C PRO A 234 11.98 28.76 -17.30
N ASP A 235 10.89 29.41 -16.86
CA ASP A 235 9.88 29.99 -17.73
C ASP A 235 9.94 31.53 -17.73
N ALA A 236 10.02 32.13 -18.92
CA ALA A 236 10.19 33.57 -19.11
C ALA A 236 8.99 34.44 -18.68
N GLY A 237 7.85 33.82 -18.36
CA GLY A 237 6.64 34.49 -17.86
C GLY A 237 6.55 34.59 -16.34
N ASP A 238 7.47 33.96 -15.60
CA ASP A 238 7.36 33.86 -14.15
C ASP A 238 7.85 35.12 -13.43
N LEU A 239 7.03 35.62 -12.50
CA LEU A 239 7.37 36.77 -11.68
C LEU A 239 8.14 36.34 -10.42
N ILE A 240 9.44 36.57 -10.42
CA ILE A 240 10.31 36.23 -9.28
C ILE A 240 10.30 37.34 -8.21
N SER A 241 10.19 36.95 -6.96
CA SER A 241 10.47 37.79 -5.78
C SER A 241 11.26 37.00 -4.75
N PHE A 242 12.20 37.65 -4.06
CA PHE A 242 13.02 37.03 -3.03
C PHE A 242 12.54 37.43 -1.63
N ILE A 243 12.58 36.50 -0.68
CA ILE A 243 12.38 36.76 0.74
C ILE A 243 13.65 36.31 1.46
N VAL A 244 14.27 37.22 2.22
CA VAL A 244 15.48 36.94 2.98
C VAL A 244 15.09 36.72 4.44
N TYR A 245 15.40 35.53 4.96
CA TYR A 245 15.24 35.21 6.38
C TYR A 245 16.61 35.25 7.04
N TYR A 246 16.72 35.97 8.17
CA TYR A 246 17.94 35.99 8.98
C TYR A 246 17.58 35.78 10.45
N LYS A 247 18.49 35.14 11.19
CA LYS A 247 18.37 34.88 12.62
C LYS A 247 19.74 35.07 13.26
N GLU A 248 19.79 35.78 14.38
CA GLU A 248 21.01 35.90 15.18
C GLU A 248 21.22 34.59 15.95
N SER A 249 22.43 34.00 15.84
CA SER A 249 22.77 32.76 16.54
C SER A 249 24.23 32.78 17.00
N PRO A 250 24.50 32.53 18.30
CA PRO A 250 25.86 32.41 18.81
C PRO A 250 26.53 31.07 18.44
N PHE A 251 25.78 30.13 17.84
CA PHE A 251 26.27 28.80 17.46
C PHE A 251 26.02 28.52 15.97
N GLN A 252 26.96 27.83 15.31
CA GLN A 252 26.89 27.49 13.87
C GLN A 252 25.91 26.34 13.55
N ASN A 253 25.55 25.54 14.55
CA ASN A 253 24.60 24.42 14.38
C ASN A 253 23.16 24.93 14.46
N ILE A 254 22.69 25.57 13.38
CA ILE A 254 21.31 26.01 13.24
C ILE A 254 20.55 24.95 12.44
N THR A 255 19.59 24.26 13.08
CA THR A 255 18.61 23.45 12.34
C THR A 255 17.68 24.38 11.56
N SER A 256 17.42 24.08 10.29
CA SER A 256 16.48 24.81 9.45
C SER A 256 15.04 24.59 9.92
N SER A 257 14.66 25.23 11.03
CA SER A 257 13.26 25.42 11.39
C SER A 257 12.70 26.49 10.45
N THR A 258 12.27 26.11 9.25
CA THR A 258 11.46 26.98 8.40
C THR A 258 10.14 27.23 9.10
N ASP A 259 10.06 28.38 9.77
CA ASP A 259 8.79 28.94 10.23
C ASP A 259 7.84 29.04 9.04
N ARG A 260 6.67 28.42 9.21
CA ARG A 260 5.58 28.39 8.26
C ARG A 260 5.02 29.80 8.05
N THR A 261 5.50 30.51 7.06
CA THR A 261 4.78 31.64 6.45
C THR A 261 4.58 31.35 4.96
N ALA A 262 3.49 30.64 4.68
CA ALA A 262 2.95 30.51 3.33
C ALA A 262 2.48 31.89 2.86
N ALA A 263 3.25 32.51 1.96
CA ALA A 263 2.74 33.59 1.13
C ALA A 263 1.74 32.97 0.14
N ALA A 264 0.45 33.13 0.42
CA ALA A 264 -0.59 32.90 -0.56
C ALA A 264 -0.38 33.90 -1.72
N ARG A 265 -0.20 33.40 -2.94
CA ARG A 265 -0.54 34.16 -4.14
C ARG A 265 -1.74 33.51 -4.78
N THR A 266 -2.89 34.16 -4.57
CA THR A 266 -4.02 34.12 -5.49
C THR A 266 -3.60 34.78 -6.80
N ALA A 267 -3.90 34.14 -7.92
CA ALA A 267 -3.97 34.79 -9.21
C ALA A 267 -5.28 34.35 -9.87
N GLY A 268 -6.13 35.35 -10.16
CA GLY A 268 -7.23 35.23 -11.11
C GLY A 268 -6.75 35.42 -12.54
#